data_AF-A0A3B7QY44-F1
#
_entry.id   AF-A0A3B7QY44-F1
#
_cell.length_a   1.000
_cell.length_b   1.000
_cell.length_c   1.000
_cell.angle_alpha   90.00
_cell.angle_beta   90.00
_cell.angle_gamma   90.00
#
_symmetry.space_group_name_H-M   'P 1'
#
loop_
_entity.id
_entity.type
_entity.pdbx_description
1 polymer ?
#
loop_
_entity_poly.entity_id
_entity_poly.type
_entity_poly.pdbx_seq_one_letter_code
_entity_poly.pdbx_strand_id
1 'polypeptide(L)'
;MSKLGKSVFYLCVSGVLLLSLWSLLKALLHHPGQPSVGAAFWLGGFACTTAVAGVFGMLGLAVPLHRLPGPGFYNAVNHGTISRLYRTLRVEWLRRLLCWAHYHKPRHRQAFYGGGRAQLHVLLDNTQGAEMCHLLALIAQLLLLPYFLHLGRYDLAAGATVGNLFGNFYPIVLQRHHRARLHRLGLRAQPGAVQLYPSL
;
A
#
# COMPACT_ATOMS: atom_id res chain seq x y z
N MET A 1 -18.40 16.51 -3.96
CA MET A 1 -18.37 16.10 -2.53
C MET A 1 -17.43 17.02 -1.77
N SER A 2 -17.84 17.53 -0.60
CA SER A 2 -16.96 18.28 0.30
C SER A 2 -15.79 17.40 0.78
N LYS A 3 -14.71 18.01 1.27
CA LYS A 3 -13.55 17.28 1.85
C LYS A 3 -14.00 16.33 2.97
N LEU A 4 -14.94 16.80 3.80
CA LEU A 4 -15.55 15.99 4.85
C LEU A 4 -16.32 14.80 4.26
N GLY A 5 -17.16 15.03 3.24
CA GLY A 5 -17.92 13.96 2.59
C GLY A 5 -17.04 12.86 1.97
N LYS A 6 -15.91 13.23 1.35
CA LYS A 6 -14.94 12.24 0.82
C LYS A 6 -14.29 11.42 1.94
N SER A 7 -13.91 12.08 3.03
CA SER A 7 -13.26 11.40 4.16
C SER A 7 -14.20 10.40 4.83
N VAL A 8 -15.46 10.81 5.06
CA VAL A 8 -16.51 9.92 5.60
C VAL A 8 -16.72 8.72 4.66
N PHE A 9 -16.81 8.94 3.35
CA PHE A 9 -16.93 7.85 2.37
C PHE A 9 -15.79 6.83 2.49
N TYR A 10 -14.54 7.28 2.49
CA TYR A 10 -13.39 6.37 2.59
C TYR A 10 -13.34 5.62 3.92
N LEU A 11 -13.73 6.26 5.03
CA LEU A 11 -13.86 5.59 6.32
C LEU A 11 -14.94 4.50 6.30
N CYS A 12 -16.11 4.79 5.71
CA CYS A 12 -17.17 3.80 5.56
C CYS A 12 -16.71 2.61 4.71
N VAL A 13 -16.05 2.84 3.57
CA VAL A 13 -15.51 1.77 2.72
C VAL A 13 -14.46 0.95 3.48
N SER A 14 -13.56 1.60 4.22
CA SER A 14 -12.58 0.91 5.07
C SER A 14 -13.27 0.02 6.12
N GLY A 15 -14.33 0.52 6.76
CA GLY A 15 -15.15 -0.25 7.70
C GLY A 15 -15.84 -1.46 7.04
N VAL A 16 -16.41 -1.29 5.85
CA VAL A 16 -17.01 -2.41 5.08
C VAL A 16 -15.96 -3.46 4.76
N LEU A 17 -14.78 -3.08 4.28
CA LEU A 17 -13.69 -4.01 3.97
C LEU A 17 -13.23 -4.78 5.21
N LEU A 18 -13.17 -4.12 6.38
CA LEU A 18 -12.83 -4.76 7.63
C LEU A 18 -13.91 -5.78 8.05
N LEU A 19 -15.20 -5.45 7.90
CA LEU A 19 -16.31 -6.37 8.16
C LEU A 19 -16.31 -7.55 7.18
N SER A 20 -16.01 -7.33 5.90
CA SER A 20 -15.84 -8.40 4.91
C SER A 20 -14.68 -9.32 5.27
N LEU A 21 -13.53 -8.76 5.68
CA LEU A 21 -12.38 -9.55 6.15
C LEU A 21 -12.76 -10.39 7.38
N TRP A 22 -13.40 -9.78 8.38
CA TRP A 22 -13.89 -10.50 9.57
C TRP A 22 -14.84 -11.64 9.20
N SER A 23 -15.77 -11.39 8.28
CA SER A 23 -16.74 -12.39 7.82
C SER A 23 -16.05 -13.56 7.11
N LEU A 24 -15.04 -13.28 6.28
CA LEU A 24 -14.20 -14.30 5.65
C LEU A 24 -13.44 -15.12 6.70
N LEU A 25 -12.81 -14.49 7.69
CA LEU A 25 -12.07 -15.18 8.76
C LEU A 25 -12.99 -16.08 9.60
N LYS A 26 -14.22 -15.64 9.89
CA LYS A 26 -15.23 -16.48 10.57
C LYS A 26 -15.70 -17.64 9.70
N ALA A 27 -15.94 -17.41 8.41
CA ALA A 27 -16.35 -18.47 7.49
C ALA A 27 -15.29 -19.57 7.41
N LEU A 28 -14.00 -19.20 7.41
CA LEU A 28 -12.87 -20.14 7.45
C LEU A 28 -12.82 -20.99 8.72
N LEU A 29 -13.39 -20.52 9.85
CA LEU A 29 -13.50 -21.29 11.09
C LEU A 29 -14.66 -22.29 11.07
N HIS A 30 -15.80 -21.92 10.47
CA HIS A 30 -17.07 -22.65 10.64
C HIS A 30 -17.44 -23.57 9.47
N HIS A 31 -16.83 -23.38 8.29
CA HIS A 31 -17.11 -24.20 7.12
C HIS A 31 -15.98 -25.20 6.84
N PRO A 32 -16.17 -26.50 7.12
CA PRO A 32 -15.17 -27.54 6.88
C PRO A 32 -15.03 -27.94 5.40
N GLY A 33 -15.88 -27.40 4.51
CA GLY A 33 -15.72 -27.55 3.07
C GLY A 33 -14.44 -26.87 2.62
N GLN A 34 -13.35 -27.62 2.55
CA GLN A 34 -12.06 -27.07 2.19
C GLN A 34 -12.08 -26.75 0.68
N PRO A 35 -11.91 -25.48 0.29
CA PRO A 35 -11.65 -25.18 -1.11
C PRO A 35 -10.39 -25.93 -1.55
N SER A 36 -10.24 -26.18 -2.84
CA SER A 36 -9.00 -26.75 -3.37
C SER A 36 -7.81 -25.90 -2.92
N VAL A 37 -6.64 -26.53 -2.73
CA VAL A 37 -5.41 -25.83 -2.30
C VAL A 37 -5.13 -24.60 -3.17
N GLY A 38 -5.32 -24.72 -4.49
CA GLY A 38 -5.18 -23.60 -5.43
C GLY A 38 -6.19 -22.48 -5.20
N ALA A 39 -7.47 -22.81 -4.96
CA ALA A 39 -8.50 -21.82 -4.66
C ALA A 39 -8.24 -21.13 -3.32
N ALA A 40 -7.81 -21.85 -2.29
CA ALA A 40 -7.42 -21.25 -1.02
C ALA A 40 -6.22 -20.29 -1.20
N PHE A 41 -5.17 -20.74 -1.88
CA PHE A 41 -3.98 -19.94 -2.14
C PHE A 41 -4.31 -18.65 -2.92
N TRP A 42 -4.96 -18.78 -4.08
CA TRP A 42 -5.19 -17.65 -5.00
C TRP A 42 -6.41 -16.82 -4.65
N LEU A 43 -7.52 -17.41 -4.21
CA LEU A 43 -8.71 -16.65 -3.86
C LEU A 43 -8.67 -16.22 -2.40
N GLY A 44 -8.37 -17.14 -1.48
CA GLY A 44 -8.32 -16.83 -0.05
C GLY A 44 -7.15 -15.92 0.33
N GLY A 45 -5.92 -16.36 0.08
CA GLY A 45 -4.70 -15.64 0.49
C GLY A 45 -4.58 -14.23 -0.12
N PHE A 46 -4.82 -14.10 -1.43
CA PHE A 46 -4.80 -12.81 -2.10
C PHE A 46 -6.02 -11.93 -1.76
N ALA A 47 -7.23 -12.49 -1.57
CA ALA A 47 -8.37 -11.68 -1.14
C ALA A 47 -8.13 -11.09 0.26
N CYS A 48 -7.59 -11.88 1.19
CA CYS A 48 -7.18 -11.38 2.50
C CYS A 48 -6.18 -10.23 2.38
N THR A 49 -5.12 -10.43 1.59
CA THR A 49 -4.11 -9.40 1.34
C THR A 49 -4.73 -8.13 0.75
N THR A 50 -5.62 -8.29 -0.23
CA THR A 50 -6.27 -7.17 -0.92
C THR A 50 -7.24 -6.43 0.01
N ALA A 51 -7.98 -7.17 0.84
CA ALA A 51 -8.87 -6.56 1.84
C ALA A 51 -8.07 -5.75 2.87
N VAL A 52 -6.99 -6.31 3.41
CA VAL A 52 -6.10 -5.61 4.35
C VAL A 52 -5.48 -4.37 3.71
N ALA A 53 -4.91 -4.50 2.50
CA ALA A 53 -4.37 -3.36 1.76
C ALA A 53 -5.45 -2.31 1.46
N GLY A 54 -6.66 -2.74 1.13
CA GLY A 54 -7.81 -1.86 0.88
C GLY A 54 -8.23 -1.09 2.13
N VAL A 55 -8.28 -1.72 3.31
CA VAL A 55 -8.57 -1.05 4.58
C VAL A 55 -7.62 0.12 4.81
N PHE A 56 -6.31 -0.11 4.72
CA PHE A 56 -5.31 0.93 4.95
C PHE A 56 -5.17 1.91 3.79
N GLY A 57 -5.41 1.48 2.55
CA GLY A 57 -5.48 2.35 1.38
C GLY A 57 -6.58 3.39 1.51
N MET A 58 -7.80 2.95 1.85
CA MET A 58 -8.94 3.84 2.08
C MET A 58 -8.73 4.70 3.34
N LEU A 59 -8.21 4.12 4.42
CA LEU A 59 -7.90 4.87 5.63
C LEU A 59 -6.87 5.98 5.35
N GLY A 60 -5.82 5.71 4.58
CA GLY A 60 -4.82 6.72 4.22
C GLY A 60 -5.32 7.82 3.30
N LEU A 61 -6.41 7.60 2.57
CA LEU A 61 -7.12 8.66 1.83
C LEU A 61 -8.00 9.52 2.76
N ALA A 62 -8.51 8.94 3.84
CA ALA A 62 -9.34 9.65 4.82
C ALA A 62 -8.52 10.45 5.83
N VAL A 63 -7.43 9.88 6.33
CA VAL A 63 -6.63 10.45 7.42
C VAL A 63 -5.13 10.44 7.05
N PRO A 64 -4.33 11.40 7.55
CA PRO A 64 -2.93 11.54 7.17
C PRO A 64 -2.03 10.51 7.89
N LEU A 65 -2.18 9.22 7.57
CA LEU A 65 -1.42 8.13 8.20
C LEU A 65 0.09 8.33 8.10
N HIS A 66 0.57 8.96 7.02
CA HIS A 66 1.98 9.28 6.84
C HIS A 66 2.57 10.21 7.92
N ARG A 67 1.77 10.82 8.78
CA ARG A 67 2.28 11.63 9.88
C ARG A 67 2.72 10.79 11.09
N LEU A 68 2.27 9.53 11.17
CA LEU A 68 2.51 8.65 12.32
C LEU A 68 4.00 8.45 12.64
N PRO A 69 4.89 8.09 11.70
CA PRO A 69 6.29 7.82 12.02
C PRO A 69 7.18 9.09 12.01
N GLY A 70 6.59 10.25 11.69
CA GLY A 70 7.29 11.53 11.59
C GLY A 70 8.27 11.67 10.41
N PRO A 71 8.81 12.88 10.17
CA PRO A 71 9.70 13.15 9.03
C PRO A 71 11.02 12.36 9.05
N GLY A 72 11.54 12.04 10.26
CA GLY A 72 12.79 11.29 10.42
C GLY A 72 12.75 9.93 9.74
N PHE A 73 11.63 9.21 9.86
CA PHE A 73 11.41 7.93 9.19
C PHE A 73 11.51 8.02 7.66
N TYR A 74 10.94 9.07 7.07
CA TYR A 74 10.96 9.26 5.61
C TYR A 74 12.28 9.81 5.10
N ASN A 75 12.99 10.60 5.91
CA ASN A 75 14.27 11.18 5.57
C ASN A 75 15.44 10.19 5.72
N ALA A 76 15.29 9.18 6.60
CA ALA A 76 16.25 8.10 6.82
C ALA A 76 16.21 7.04 5.70
N VAL A 77 16.56 7.45 4.47
CA VAL A 77 16.64 6.57 3.30
C VAL A 77 18.09 6.36 2.89
N ASN A 78 18.59 5.12 3.03
CA ASN A 78 19.88 4.74 2.46
C ASN A 78 19.73 4.44 0.96
N HIS A 79 20.20 5.37 0.12
CA HIS A 79 20.11 5.28 -1.34
C HIS A 79 20.76 4.02 -1.92
N GLY A 80 21.93 3.63 -1.40
CA GLY A 80 22.67 2.46 -1.89
C GLY A 80 21.92 1.17 -1.62
N THR A 81 21.37 1.02 -0.42
CA THR A 81 20.59 -0.16 -0.02
C THR A 81 19.27 -0.23 -0.80
N ILE A 82 18.50 0.86 -0.86
CA ILE A 82 17.19 0.82 -1.54
C ILE A 82 17.33 0.61 -3.05
N SER A 83 18.36 1.17 -3.69
CA SER A 83 18.61 0.97 -5.12
C SER A 83 19.05 -0.46 -5.44
N ARG A 84 19.83 -1.10 -4.55
CA ARG A 84 20.16 -2.53 -4.67
C ARG A 84 18.90 -3.40 -4.52
N LEU A 85 18.11 -3.15 -3.48
CA LEU A 85 16.87 -3.90 -3.23
C LEU A 85 15.89 -3.78 -4.41
N TYR A 86 15.68 -2.56 -4.91
CA TYR A 86 14.83 -2.26 -6.06
C TYR A 86 15.22 -3.06 -7.31
N ARG A 87 16.53 -3.10 -7.63
CA ARG A 87 17.06 -3.82 -8.80
C ARG A 87 16.99 -5.34 -8.62
N THR A 88 17.37 -5.83 -7.44
CA THR A 88 17.42 -7.27 -7.13
C THR A 88 16.02 -7.89 -7.21
N LEU A 89 15.03 -7.23 -6.62
CA LEU A 89 13.63 -7.68 -6.64
C LEU A 89 12.90 -7.38 -7.95
N ARG A 90 13.57 -6.73 -8.92
CA ARG A 90 13.01 -6.28 -10.19
C ARG A 90 11.69 -5.50 -10.02
N VAL A 91 11.63 -4.62 -9.02
CA VAL A 91 10.46 -3.77 -8.72
C VAL A 91 10.11 -2.83 -9.89
N GLU A 92 11.06 -2.65 -10.81
CA GLU A 92 10.84 -2.02 -12.12
C GLU A 92 9.64 -2.59 -12.89
N TRP A 93 9.37 -3.89 -12.81
CA TRP A 93 8.19 -4.48 -13.47
C TRP A 93 6.88 -3.98 -12.85
N LEU A 94 6.79 -3.93 -11.52
CA LEU A 94 5.65 -3.34 -10.84
C LEU A 94 5.48 -1.87 -11.24
N ARG A 95 6.58 -1.10 -11.30
CA ARG A 95 6.54 0.30 -11.75
C ARG A 95 5.95 0.42 -13.17
N ARG A 96 6.42 -0.40 -14.11
CA ARG A 96 5.93 -0.41 -15.50
C ARG A 96 4.45 -0.78 -15.58
N LEU A 97 4.03 -1.80 -14.83
CA LEU A 97 2.64 -2.21 -14.74
C LEU A 97 1.74 -1.07 -14.23
N LEU A 98 2.14 -0.41 -13.13
CA LEU A 98 1.41 0.74 -12.59
C LEU A 98 1.38 1.92 -13.56
N CYS A 99 2.49 2.21 -14.24
CA CYS A 99 2.55 3.23 -15.28
C CYS A 99 1.60 2.94 -16.44
N TRP A 100 1.55 1.68 -16.88
CA TRP A 100 0.63 1.25 -17.93
C TRP A 100 -0.83 1.33 -17.47
N ALA A 101 -1.14 0.84 -16.27
CA ALA A 101 -2.51 0.79 -15.76
C ALA A 101 -3.11 2.18 -15.44
N HIS A 102 -2.31 3.10 -14.89
CA HIS A 102 -2.81 4.39 -14.38
C HIS A 102 -2.33 5.62 -15.16
N TYR A 103 -1.12 5.57 -15.73
CA TYR A 103 -0.44 6.76 -16.25
C TYR A 103 -0.31 6.78 -17.77
N HIS A 104 -0.98 5.86 -18.48
CA HIS A 104 -1.00 5.87 -19.94
C HIS A 104 -1.69 7.13 -20.48
N LYS A 105 -2.67 7.69 -19.75
CA LYS A 105 -3.40 8.91 -20.18
C LYS A 105 -2.60 10.20 -19.88
N PRO A 106 -2.46 11.13 -20.84
CA PRO A 106 -1.69 12.37 -20.68
C PRO A 106 -2.10 13.22 -19.47
N ARG A 107 -3.41 13.30 -19.20
CA ARG A 107 -3.98 14.10 -18.09
C ARG A 107 -3.47 13.66 -16.72
N HIS A 108 -3.37 12.36 -16.46
CA HIS A 108 -2.84 11.83 -15.20
C HIS A 108 -1.33 12.02 -15.09
N ARG A 109 -0.62 11.99 -16.23
CA ARG A 109 0.83 12.22 -16.27
C ARG A 109 1.20 13.67 -15.94
N GLN A 110 0.47 14.64 -16.50
CA GLN A 110 0.73 16.06 -16.22
C GLN A 110 0.38 16.43 -14.76
N ALA A 111 -0.69 15.86 -14.21
CA ALA A 111 -1.07 16.08 -12.81
C ALA A 111 -0.01 15.58 -11.81
N PHE A 112 0.71 14.51 -12.14
CA PHE A 112 1.73 13.91 -11.25
C PHE A 112 3.18 14.29 -11.59
N TYR A 113 3.48 14.58 -12.86
CA TYR A 113 4.85 14.79 -13.36
C TYR A 113 5.01 16.13 -14.12
N GLY A 114 4.15 17.12 -13.85
CA GLY A 114 4.20 18.46 -14.47
C GLY A 114 5.50 19.27 -14.24
N GLY A 115 6.54 18.67 -13.64
CA GLY A 115 7.92 19.17 -13.64
C GLY A 115 8.25 20.28 -12.65
N GLY A 116 7.26 21.03 -12.16
CA GLY A 116 7.50 22.13 -11.22
C GLY A 116 7.87 21.67 -9.81
N ARG A 117 8.58 22.52 -9.07
CA ARG A 117 9.03 22.24 -7.69
C ARG A 117 7.86 21.92 -6.76
N ALA A 118 6.73 22.63 -6.90
CA ALA A 118 5.52 22.37 -6.14
C ALA A 118 4.96 20.95 -6.38
N GLN A 119 4.95 20.49 -7.65
CA GLN A 119 4.49 19.15 -8.01
C GLN A 119 5.43 18.07 -7.47
N LEU A 120 6.74 18.33 -7.40
CA LEU A 120 7.70 17.42 -6.77
C LEU A 120 7.48 17.28 -5.26
N HIS A 121 7.05 18.35 -4.58
CA HIS A 121 6.64 18.27 -3.16
C HIS A 121 5.35 17.46 -3.00
N VAL A 122 4.36 17.64 -3.86
CA VAL A 122 3.15 16.80 -3.88
C VAL A 122 3.51 15.33 -4.12
N LEU A 123 4.42 15.05 -5.06
CA LEU A 123 4.90 13.70 -5.30
C LEU A 123 5.62 13.13 -4.06
N LEU A 124 6.43 13.93 -3.37
CA LEU A 124 7.07 13.53 -2.13
C LEU A 124 6.03 13.12 -1.08
N ASP A 125 5.00 13.91 -0.85
CA ASP A 125 3.95 13.61 0.13
C ASP A 125 3.14 12.37 -0.26
N ASN A 126 2.82 12.22 -1.55
CA ASN A 126 2.15 11.03 -2.07
C ASN A 126 2.97 9.75 -1.85
N THR A 127 4.30 9.81 -2.03
CA THR A 127 5.15 8.64 -1.75
C THR A 127 5.16 8.27 -0.26
N GLN A 128 5.09 9.25 0.65
CA GLN A 128 5.00 9.01 2.09
C GLN A 128 3.66 8.37 2.47
N GLY A 129 2.56 8.90 1.92
CA GLY A 129 1.21 8.35 2.06
C GLY A 129 1.11 6.91 1.61
N ALA A 130 1.48 6.65 0.36
CA ALA A 130 1.42 5.31 -0.21
C ALA A 130 2.33 4.32 0.54
N GLU A 131 3.55 4.73 0.93
CA GLU A 131 4.42 3.87 1.73
C GLU A 131 3.78 3.48 3.06
N MET A 132 3.20 4.44 3.78
CA MET A 132 2.64 4.16 5.10
C MET A 132 1.44 3.21 5.02
N CYS A 133 0.54 3.40 4.04
CA CYS A 133 -0.59 2.51 3.86
C CYS A 133 -0.15 1.07 3.62
N HIS A 134 0.82 0.87 2.73
CA HIS A 134 1.36 -0.46 2.46
C HIS A 134 2.16 -1.03 3.62
N LEU A 135 2.86 -0.19 4.40
CA LEU A 135 3.58 -0.65 5.59
C LEU A 135 2.61 -1.16 6.68
N LEU A 136 1.53 -0.42 6.95
CA LEU A 136 0.51 -0.88 7.89
C LEU A 136 -0.18 -2.15 7.41
N ALA A 137 -0.50 -2.22 6.11
CA ALA A 137 -1.04 -3.43 5.51
C ALA A 137 -0.07 -4.62 5.59
N LEU A 138 1.23 -4.39 5.35
CA LEU A 138 2.28 -5.40 5.49
C LEU A 138 2.29 -5.98 6.90
N ILE A 139 2.33 -5.11 7.91
CA ILE A 139 2.37 -5.49 9.33
C ILE A 139 1.09 -6.23 9.73
N ALA A 140 -0.09 -5.69 9.39
CA ALA A 140 -1.36 -6.33 9.71
C ALA A 140 -1.47 -7.72 9.07
N GLN A 141 -1.04 -7.87 7.82
CA GLN A 141 -1.06 -9.17 7.14
C GLN A 141 -0.06 -10.15 7.75
N LEU A 142 1.12 -9.70 8.20
CA LEU A 142 2.08 -10.54 8.93
C LEU A 142 1.48 -11.04 10.26
N LEU A 143 0.71 -10.20 10.96
CA LEU A 143 0.02 -10.60 12.19
C LEU A 143 -1.10 -11.62 11.96
N LEU A 144 -1.66 -11.69 10.75
CA LEU A 144 -2.65 -12.71 10.37
C LEU A 144 -2.01 -14.06 10.01
N LEU A 145 -0.72 -14.12 9.67
CA LEU A 145 -0.09 -15.39 9.27
C LEU A 145 -0.11 -16.45 10.39
N PRO A 146 0.26 -16.13 11.66
CA PRO A 146 0.16 -17.10 12.75
C PRO A 146 -1.25 -17.65 12.95
N TYR A 147 -2.28 -16.84 12.70
CA TYR A 147 -3.67 -17.28 12.78
C TYR A 147 -3.99 -18.35 11.73
N PHE A 148 -3.58 -18.17 10.47
CA PHE A 148 -3.77 -19.21 9.44
C PHE A 148 -2.99 -20.48 9.72
N LEU A 149 -1.75 -20.35 10.24
CA LEU A 149 -0.93 -21.49 10.62
C LEU A 149 -1.56 -22.27 11.80
N HIS A 150 -2.10 -21.57 12.79
CA HIS A 150 -2.81 -22.19 13.91
C HIS A 150 -4.05 -23.00 13.45
N LEU A 151 -4.74 -22.54 12.41
CA LEU A 151 -5.86 -23.26 11.79
C LEU A 151 -5.42 -24.41 10.85
N GLY A 152 -4.11 -24.68 10.72
CA GLY A 152 -3.58 -25.67 9.78
C GLY A 152 -3.73 -25.28 8.31
N ARG A 153 -4.05 -24.01 8.01
CA ARG A 153 -4.29 -23.49 6.66
C ARG A 153 -3.02 -22.95 6.03
N TYR A 154 -2.07 -23.85 5.76
CA TYR A 154 -0.79 -23.53 5.13
C TYR A 154 -0.94 -22.97 3.71
N ASP A 155 -1.97 -23.42 3.00
CA ASP A 155 -2.41 -22.92 1.70
C ASP A 155 -2.72 -21.40 1.73
N LEU A 156 -3.53 -20.98 2.71
CA LEU A 156 -3.86 -19.57 2.94
C LEU A 156 -2.65 -18.78 3.41
N ALA A 157 -1.86 -19.32 4.34
CA ALA A 157 -0.65 -18.66 4.83
C ALA A 157 0.37 -18.41 3.70
N ALA A 158 0.56 -19.39 2.82
CA ALA A 158 1.45 -19.26 1.66
C ALA A 158 0.91 -18.22 0.66
N GLY A 159 -0.37 -18.29 0.30
CA GLY A 159 -1.00 -17.33 -0.60
C GLY A 159 -0.97 -15.91 -0.06
N ALA A 160 -1.26 -15.74 1.23
CA ALA A 160 -1.17 -14.48 1.94
C ALA A 160 0.27 -13.94 2.00
N THR A 161 1.27 -14.80 2.20
CA THR A 161 2.68 -14.39 2.22
C THR A 161 3.11 -13.87 0.84
N VAL A 162 2.78 -14.60 -0.23
CA VAL A 162 3.07 -14.19 -1.61
C VAL A 162 2.31 -12.91 -1.97
N GLY A 163 1.02 -12.85 -1.63
CA GLY A 163 0.21 -11.65 -1.77
C GLY A 163 0.84 -10.46 -1.04
N ASN A 164 1.25 -10.62 0.21
CA ASN A 164 1.83 -9.55 1.01
C ASN A 164 3.18 -9.05 0.46
N LEU A 165 3.98 -9.96 -0.11
CA LEU A 165 5.23 -9.63 -0.78
C LEU A 165 4.97 -8.71 -1.98
N PHE A 166 4.09 -9.10 -2.91
CA PHE A 166 3.85 -8.32 -4.12
C PHE A 166 2.93 -7.12 -3.91
N GLY A 167 1.92 -7.27 -3.05
CA GLY A 167 0.87 -6.29 -2.81
C GLY A 167 1.25 -5.20 -1.79
N ASN A 168 2.21 -5.45 -0.90
CA ASN A 168 2.60 -4.48 0.13
C ASN A 168 4.12 -4.22 0.17
N PHE A 169 4.95 -5.26 0.22
CA PHE A 169 6.40 -5.06 0.32
C PHE A 169 6.99 -4.40 -0.94
N TYR A 170 6.64 -4.87 -2.13
CA TYR A 170 7.10 -4.29 -3.39
C TYR A 170 6.71 -2.80 -3.52
N PRO A 171 5.46 -2.39 -3.27
CA PRO A 171 5.08 -0.99 -3.21
C PRO A 171 5.90 -0.16 -2.22
N ILE A 172 6.19 -0.66 -1.00
CA ILE A 172 7.05 0.04 -0.04
C ILE A 172 8.43 0.32 -0.65
N VAL A 173 9.05 -0.69 -1.26
CA VAL A 173 10.36 -0.54 -1.91
C VAL A 173 10.29 0.47 -3.06
N LEU A 174 9.22 0.43 -3.86
CA LEU A 174 8.98 1.37 -4.95
C LEU A 174 8.88 2.81 -4.45
N GLN A 175 8.07 3.06 -3.41
CA GLN A 175 7.89 4.41 -2.85
C GLN A 175 9.18 4.94 -2.21
N ARG A 176 9.90 4.10 -1.46
CA ARG A 176 11.22 4.46 -0.91
C ARG A 176 12.24 4.77 -1.99
N HIS A 177 12.23 4.01 -3.09
CA HIS A 177 13.10 4.26 -4.23
C HIS A 177 12.76 5.58 -4.95
N HIS A 178 11.48 5.89 -5.15
CA HIS A 178 11.06 7.18 -5.69
C HIS A 178 11.50 8.35 -4.79
N ARG A 179 11.27 8.25 -3.48
CA ARG A 179 11.68 9.28 -2.53
C ARG A 179 13.20 9.45 -2.48
N ALA A 180 13.97 8.37 -2.58
CA ALA A 180 15.42 8.43 -2.75
C ALA A 180 15.84 9.27 -3.97
N ARG A 181 15.08 9.26 -5.06
CA ARG A 181 15.39 10.12 -6.22
C ARG A 181 15.04 11.58 -5.93
N LEU A 182 13.92 11.84 -5.25
CA LEU A 182 13.52 13.20 -4.86
C LEU A 182 14.51 13.85 -3.89
N HIS A 183 15.06 13.09 -2.94
CA HIS A 183 16.07 13.59 -2.01
C HIS A 183 17.36 14.05 -2.71
N ARG A 184 17.75 13.41 -3.82
CA ARG A 184 18.89 13.86 -4.64
C ARG A 184 18.63 15.19 -5.34
N LEU A 185 17.36 15.54 -5.55
CA LEU A 185 16.93 16.83 -6.06
C LEU A 185 16.76 17.88 -4.94
N GLY A 186 17.17 17.58 -3.71
CA GLY A 186 17.11 18.49 -2.56
C GLY A 186 15.75 18.54 -1.85
N LEU A 187 14.78 17.70 -2.23
CA LEU A 187 13.49 17.61 -1.54
C LEU A 187 13.61 16.77 -0.28
N ARG A 188 13.00 17.20 0.83
CA ARG A 188 12.98 16.46 2.11
C ARG A 188 11.60 16.53 2.73
N ALA A 189 11.23 15.51 3.49
CA ALA A 189 9.99 15.52 4.25
C ALA A 189 10.09 16.60 5.34
N GLN A 190 9.10 17.47 5.42
CA GLN A 190 9.05 18.59 6.36
C GLN A 190 8.00 18.34 7.44
N PRO A 191 8.21 18.81 8.68
CA PRO A 191 7.14 18.87 9.68
C PRO A 191 6.00 19.74 9.16
N GLY A 192 4.76 19.23 9.17
CA GLY A 192 3.59 20.03 8.86
C GLY A 192 3.28 20.26 7.37
N ALA A 193 3.87 19.49 6.44
CA ALA A 193 3.50 19.58 5.03
C ALA A 193 1.97 19.42 4.84
N VAL A 194 1.37 20.43 4.21
CA VAL A 194 -0.06 20.55 3.95
C VAL A 194 -0.44 19.55 2.87
N GLN A 195 -1.41 18.71 3.20
CA GLN A 195 -1.98 17.70 2.31
C GLN A 195 -2.65 18.39 1.10
N LEU A 196 -1.91 18.51 -0.01
CA LEU A 196 -2.48 18.81 -1.31
C LEU A 196 -2.74 17.47 -2.00
N TYR A 197 -3.91 16.86 -1.72
CA TYR A 197 -4.50 15.93 -2.67
C TYR A 197 -5.28 16.77 -3.70
N PRO A 198 -4.72 17.14 -4.86
CA PRO A 198 -5.57 17.41 -6.01
C PRO A 198 -6.17 16.07 -6.40
N SER A 199 -7.37 15.82 -5.90
CA SER A 199 -8.35 14.84 -6.38
C SER A 199 -7.83 13.84 -7.41
N LEU A 200 -7.62 12.59 -6.98
CA LEU A 200 -8.19 11.49 -7.75
C LEU A 200 -9.72 11.61 -7.71
#